data_AF-A0A838F3M4-F1
#
_entry.id   AF-A0A838F3M4-F1
#
_cell.length_a   1.000
_cell.length_b   1.000
_cell.length_c   1.000
_cell.angle_alpha   90.00
_cell.angle_beta   90.00
_cell.angle_gamma   90.00
#
_symmetry.space_group_name_H-M   'P 1'
#
loop_
_entity.id
_entity.type
_entity.pdbx_description
1 polymer ?
#
loop_
_entity_poly.entity_id
_entity_poly.type
_entity_poly.pdbx_seq_one_letter_code
_entity_poly.pdbx_strand_id
1 'polypeptide(L)'
;MMPLFSFSLLIIFSNLPTSPTRIASYQQTLISNQNYYNGKAASAPPGMVWIPGGDFMMGTETDPQARKDESPIHKVHVDGFWMDI
;
A
#
# COMPACT_ATOMS: atom_id res chain seq x y z
N MET A 1 -12.79 -38.54 15.62
CA MET A 1 -13.54 -37.76 14.63
C MET A 1 -13.21 -36.29 14.85
N MET A 2 -12.37 -35.70 14.01
CA MET A 2 -11.99 -34.28 14.08
C MET A 2 -12.50 -33.58 12.81
N PRO A 3 -13.13 -32.39 12.89
CA PRO A 3 -13.57 -31.67 11.71
C PRO A 3 -12.39 -30.94 11.04
N LEU A 4 -12.30 -31.13 9.73
CA LEU A 4 -11.41 -30.43 8.80
C LEU A 4 -11.75 -28.93 8.78
N PHE A 5 -10.94 -28.10 9.43
CA PHE A 5 -10.95 -26.66 9.20
C PHE A 5 -10.14 -26.35 7.94
N SER A 6 -10.90 -25.94 6.92
CA SER A 6 -10.54 -25.20 5.70
C SER A 6 -9.07 -24.82 5.49
N PHE A 7 -8.47 -25.40 4.45
CA PHE A 7 -7.29 -24.89 3.75
C PHE A 7 -7.61 -23.53 3.11
N SER A 8 -7.28 -22.42 3.77
CA SER A 8 -7.05 -21.12 3.12
C SER A 8 -6.41 -20.14 4.08
N LEU A 9 -5.07 -20.10 4.09
CA LEU A 9 -4.26 -18.87 4.19
C LEU A 9 -2.76 -19.27 4.15
N LEU A 10 -2.29 -19.79 3.01
CA LEU A 10 -0.86 -20.04 2.79
C LEU A 10 -0.33 -19.18 1.65
N ILE A 11 -0.56 -17.87 1.73
CA ILE A 11 0.26 -16.86 1.05
C ILE A 11 0.36 -15.69 2.05
N ILE A 12 1.56 -15.16 2.26
CA ILE A 12 1.98 -14.17 3.29
C ILE A 12 2.51 -14.76 4.63
N PHE A 13 3.45 -15.71 4.59
CA PHE A 13 4.31 -16.02 5.75
C PHE A 13 5.80 -15.73 5.54
N SER A 14 6.22 -15.30 4.35
CA SER A 14 7.65 -15.25 3.99
C SER A 14 8.44 -14.06 4.55
N ASN A 15 7.82 -13.05 5.16
CA ASN A 15 8.52 -11.87 5.67
C ASN A 15 7.95 -11.26 6.95
N LEU A 16 7.24 -12.04 7.80
CA LEU A 16 6.82 -11.47 9.08
C LEU A 16 8.04 -11.29 9.99
N PRO A 17 8.17 -10.13 10.66
CA PRO A 17 9.19 -9.94 11.69
C PRO A 17 9.08 -11.02 12.77
N THR A 18 10.14 -11.80 13.01
CA THR A 18 10.14 -12.83 14.06
C THR A 18 10.64 -12.30 15.40
N SER A 19 11.27 -11.12 15.42
CA SER A 19 11.74 -10.47 16.65
C SER A 19 10.62 -9.65 17.31
N PRO A 20 10.40 -9.76 18.64
CA PRO A 20 9.37 -9.00 19.36
C PRO A 20 9.40 -7.49 19.10
N THR A 21 10.61 -6.90 19.04
CA THR A 21 10.82 -5.48 18.75
C THR A 21 10.34 -5.08 17.36
N ARG A 22 10.57 -5.95 16.36
CA ARG A 22 10.09 -5.70 15.00
C ARG A 22 8.58 -5.90 14.95
N ILE A 23 8.01 -6.96 15.53
CA ILE A 23 6.56 -7.17 15.58
C ILE A 23 5.87 -5.91 16.13
N ALA A 24 6.34 -5.35 17.25
CA ALA A 24 5.80 -4.14 17.83
C ALA A 24 5.88 -2.92 16.89
N SER A 25 7.00 -2.69 16.20
CA SER A 25 7.13 -1.56 15.27
C SER A 25 6.28 -1.73 14.01
N TYR A 26 6.12 -2.94 13.49
CA TYR A 26 5.22 -3.24 12.38
C TYR A 26 3.76 -3.00 12.78
N GLN A 27 3.32 -3.52 13.93
CA GLN A 27 1.95 -3.27 14.43
C GLN A 27 1.70 -1.76 14.64
N GLN A 28 2.66 -1.03 15.22
CA GLN A 28 2.56 0.42 15.40
C GLN A 28 2.41 1.17 14.06
N THR A 29 3.17 0.77 13.04
CA THR A 29 3.11 1.36 11.69
C THR A 29 1.76 1.11 11.03
N LEU A 30 1.20 -0.09 11.19
CA LEU A 30 -0.13 -0.41 10.67
C LEU A 30 -1.21 0.45 11.35
N ILE A 31 -1.14 0.59 12.67
CA ILE A 31 -2.10 1.37 13.46
C ILE A 31 -2.02 2.86 13.10
N SER A 32 -0.82 3.43 12.98
CA SER A 32 -0.66 4.85 12.62
C SER A 32 -1.19 5.14 11.21
N ASN A 33 -0.94 4.25 10.26
CA ASN A 33 -1.42 4.40 8.89
C ASN A 33 -2.94 4.36 8.86
N GLN A 34 -3.57 3.38 9.52
CA GLN A 34 -5.03 3.29 9.61
C GLN A 34 -5.66 4.55 10.22
N ASN A 35 -5.10 5.06 11.32
CA ASN A 35 -5.59 6.30 11.94
C ASN A 35 -5.42 7.52 11.03
N TYR A 36 -4.31 7.58 10.30
CA TYR A 36 -4.06 8.64 9.31
C TYR A 36 -5.10 8.60 8.18
N TYR A 37 -5.39 7.42 7.63
CA TYR A 37 -6.43 7.26 6.61
C TYR A 37 -7.83 7.57 7.15
N ASN A 38 -8.18 7.09 8.35
CA ASN A 38 -9.48 7.36 8.98
C ASN A 38 -9.68 8.85 9.28
N GLY A 39 -8.64 9.54 9.74
CA GLY A 39 -8.67 10.98 10.00
C GLY A 39 -8.88 11.82 8.74
N LYS A 40 -8.38 11.35 7.59
CA LYS A 40 -8.65 11.97 6.29
C LYS A 40 -10.04 11.58 5.76
N ALA A 41 -10.43 10.31 5.87
CA ALA A 41 -11.72 9.80 5.41
C ALA A 41 -12.93 10.58 5.97
N ALA A 42 -12.79 11.13 7.18
CA ALA A 42 -13.83 11.97 7.80
C ALA A 42 -14.21 13.23 6.99
N SER A 43 -13.34 13.73 6.11
CA SER A 43 -13.59 14.88 5.23
C SER A 43 -13.59 14.52 3.74
N ALA A 44 -13.74 13.23 3.41
CA ALA A 44 -13.75 12.75 2.04
C ALA A 44 -14.97 13.28 1.26
N PRO A 45 -14.78 13.77 0.03
CA PRO A 45 -15.89 13.92 -0.90
C PRO A 45 -16.57 12.57 -1.18
N PRO A 46 -17.87 12.56 -1.54
CA PRO A 46 -18.58 11.32 -1.87
C PRO A 46 -17.88 10.56 -3.00
N GLY A 47 -17.67 9.26 -2.81
CA GLY A 47 -17.03 8.39 -3.81
C GLY A 47 -15.50 8.51 -3.88
N MET A 48 -14.83 9.22 -2.96
CA MET A 48 -13.38 9.37 -3.03
C MET A 48 -12.62 8.63 -1.92
N VAL A 49 -11.41 8.19 -2.24
CA VAL A 49 -10.43 7.58 -1.33
C VAL A 49 -9.19 8.47 -1.16
N TRP A 50 -8.63 8.51 0.05
CA TRP A 50 -7.41 9.26 0.33
C TRP A 50 -6.19 8.44 -0.13
N ILE A 51 -5.43 8.99 -1.07
CA ILE A 51 -4.14 8.46 -1.51
C ILE A 51 -3.03 9.18 -0.72
N PRO A 52 -2.19 8.46 0.03
CA PRO A 52 -1.10 9.09 0.77
C PRO A 52 -0.08 9.66 -0.22
N GLY A 53 0.48 10.82 0.12
CA GLY A 53 1.59 11.37 -0.63
C GLY A 53 2.86 10.54 -0.46
N GLY A 54 3.79 10.68 -1.40
CA GLY A 54 5.04 9.94 -1.40
C GLY A 54 5.92 10.23 -2.60
N ASP A 55 7.10 9.62 -2.57
CA ASP A 55 8.01 9.60 -3.69
C ASP A 55 7.82 8.32 -4.50
N PHE A 56 7.69 8.45 -5.81
CA PHE A 56 7.48 7.34 -6.74
C PHE A 56 8.46 7.44 -7.91
N MET A 57 8.78 6.30 -8.52
CA MET A 57 9.48 6.28 -9.81
C MET A 57 8.41 6.17 -10.89
N MET A 58 8.28 7.22 -11.70
CA MET A 58 7.31 7.29 -12.80
C MET A 58 8.00 6.99 -14.12
N GLY A 59 7.30 6.29 -15.01
CA GLY A 59 7.82 5.82 -16.30
C GLY A 59 8.30 4.38 -16.25
N THR A 60 8.78 3.86 -17.36
CA THR A 60 9.31 2.49 -17.48
C THR A 60 10.31 2.40 -18.61
N GLU A 61 11.35 1.57 -18.47
CA GLU A 61 12.33 1.29 -19.54
C GLU A 61 12.23 -0.15 -20.06
N THR A 62 11.49 -1.01 -19.35
CA THR A 62 11.56 -2.46 -19.54
C THR A 62 10.22 -3.07 -19.95
N ASP A 63 9.13 -2.31 -19.90
CA ASP A 63 7.82 -2.82 -20.28
C ASP A 63 7.70 -2.88 -21.81
N PRO A 64 7.48 -4.07 -22.41
CA PRO A 64 7.33 -4.22 -23.86
C PRO A 64 6.09 -3.50 -24.45
N GLN A 65 5.14 -3.08 -23.62
CA GLN A 65 3.95 -2.33 -24.03
C GLN A 65 4.12 -0.81 -23.88
N ALA A 66 5.24 -0.35 -23.33
CA ALA A 66 5.49 1.07 -23.11
C ALA A 66 5.59 1.84 -24.42
N ARG A 67 4.97 3.01 -24.45
CA ARG A 67 5.15 3.95 -25.56
C ARG A 67 6.46 4.70 -25.41
N LYS A 68 7.02 5.19 -26.51
CA LYS A 68 8.34 5.88 -26.52
C LYS A 68 8.36 7.14 -25.66
N ASP A 69 7.21 7.75 -25.39
CA ASP A 69 7.02 8.93 -24.56
C ASP A 69 6.86 8.63 -23.05
N GLU A 70 6.92 7.35 -22.65
CA GLU A 70 6.80 6.92 -21.24
C GLU A 70 8.17 6.75 -20.54
N SER A 71 9.26 6.87 -21.30
CA SER A 71 10.64 6.94 -20.82
C SER A 71 11.13 8.40 -20.73
N PRO A 72 12.11 8.72 -19.86
CA PRO A 72 12.79 7.82 -18.93
C PRO A 72 12.11 7.72 -17.56
N ILE A 73 12.51 6.70 -16.80
CA ILE A 73 12.13 6.59 -15.39
C ILE A 73 12.72 7.76 -14.60
N HIS A 74 11.88 8.48 -13.85
CA HIS A 74 12.31 9.58 -13.00
C HIS A 74 11.55 9.62 -11.67
N LYS A 75 12.18 10.21 -10.65
CA LYS A 75 11.58 10.34 -9.32
C LYS A 75 10.58 11.50 -9.31
N VAL A 76 9.36 11.22 -8.83
CA VAL A 76 8.26 12.18 -8.70
C VAL A 76 7.81 12.20 -7.24
N HIS A 77 7.63 13.40 -6.68
CA HIS A 77 6.95 13.59 -5.41
C HIS A 77 5.50 13.97 -5.67
N VAL A 78 4.56 13.29 -5.01
CA VAL A 78 3.14 13.61 -5.09
C VAL A 78 2.62 13.83 -3.68
N ASP A 79 1.97 14.97 -3.44
CA ASP A 79 1.28 15.23 -2.19
C ASP A 79 0.04 14.33 -2.07
N GLY A 80 -0.41 14.08 -0.83
CA GLY A 80 -1.62 13.28 -0.64
C GLY A 80 -2.86 13.96 -1.21
N PHE A 81 -3.72 13.19 -1.87
CA PHE A 81 -4.89 13.70 -2.59
C PHE A 81 -6.07 12.72 -2.54
N TRP A 82 -7.25 13.19 -2.96
CA TRP A 82 -8.46 12.39 -3.09
C TRP A 82 -8.58 11.84 -4.51
N MET A 83 -8.82 10.54 -4.66
CA MET A 83 -9.06 9.89 -5.94
C MET A 83 -10.43 9.22 -5.96
N ASP A 84 -11.13 9.27 -7.09
CA ASP A 84 -12.39 8.56 -7.31
C ASP A 84 -12.16 7.03 -7.32
N ILE A 85 -13.19 6.26 -6.93
CA ILE A 85 -13.15 4.78 -6.87
C ILE A 85 -13.95 4.09 -7.97
#